data_AF-X0XAA9-F1
#
_entry.id   AF-X0XAA9-F1
#
_cell.length_a   1.000
_cell.length_b   1.000
_cell.length_c   1.000
_cell.angle_alpha   90.00
_cell.angle_beta   90.00
_cell.angle_gamma   90.00
#
_symmetry.space_group_name_H-M   'P 1'
#
loop_
_entity.id
_entity.type
_entity.pdbx_description
1 polymer ?
#
loop_
_entity_poly.entity_id
_entity_poly.type
_entity_poly.pdbx_seq_one_letter_code
_entity_poly.pdbx_strand_id
1 'polypeptide(L)'
;MSFLGFVQSLKGIRWWVDTIVFSGGEPLLNKNLGVMLTYARDYGIKTIVATNAQFLEGRLDSLIMDPPDKLIVAYEPPSKGFKDQSDNIRFLKEARVSGKPEIILRMVVTKKNVHKIDEFKKIANEIADSWDLKSLG
;
A
#
# COMPACT_ATOMS: atom_id res chain seq x y z
N MET A 1 -2.37 -2.91 15.85
CA MET A 1 -2.96 -1.78 16.62
C MET A 1 -4.48 -1.90 16.60
N SER A 2 -5.18 -1.67 17.71
CA SER A 2 -6.66 -1.63 17.74
C SER A 2 -7.18 -0.26 17.30
N PHE A 3 -8.46 -0.18 16.89
CA PHE A 3 -9.07 1.10 16.51
C PHE A 3 -9.02 2.13 17.65
N LEU A 4 -9.36 1.71 18.89
CA LEU A 4 -9.30 2.60 20.05
C LEU A 4 -7.87 3.12 20.31
N GLY A 5 -6.87 2.25 20.22
CA GLY A 5 -5.47 2.65 20.38
C GLY A 5 -5.01 3.64 19.31
N PHE A 6 -5.49 3.48 18.08
CA PHE A 6 -5.24 4.44 16.99
C PHE A 6 -5.85 5.80 17.28
N VAL A 7 -7.14 5.85 17.64
CA VAL A 7 -7.83 7.10 18.00
C VAL A 7 -7.14 7.80 19.17
N GLN A 8 -6.73 7.06 20.20
CA GLN A 8 -6.00 7.60 21.34
C GLN A 8 -4.65 8.19 20.92
N SER A 9 -3.94 7.56 19.99
CA SER A 9 -2.64 8.04 19.48
C SER A 9 -2.76 9.35 18.70
N LEU A 10 -3.89 9.59 18.03
CA LEU A 10 -4.16 10.84 17.30
C LEU A 10 -4.76 11.94 18.17
N LYS A 11 -5.24 11.61 19.38
CA LYS A 11 -5.88 12.57 20.27
C LYS A 11 -4.89 13.67 20.64
N GLY A 12 -5.27 14.92 20.40
CA GLY A 12 -4.44 16.10 20.69
C GLY A 12 -3.44 16.47 19.59
N ILE A 13 -3.07 15.53 18.71
CA ILE A 13 -2.11 15.80 17.63
C ILE A 13 -2.74 15.85 16.23
N ARG A 14 -3.97 15.36 16.05
CA ARG A 14 -4.61 15.22 14.72
C ARG A 14 -4.62 16.49 13.86
N TRP A 15 -4.64 17.67 14.48
CA TRP A 15 -4.61 18.97 13.78
C TRP A 15 -3.23 19.31 13.17
N TRP A 16 -2.20 18.57 13.56
CA TRP A 16 -0.80 18.76 13.16
C TRP A 16 -0.29 17.60 12.30
N VAL A 17 -1.17 16.63 11.99
CA VAL A 17 -0.85 15.46 11.18
C VAL A 17 -1.47 15.64 9.81
N ASP A 18 -0.64 15.69 8.79
CA ASP A 18 -1.05 15.78 7.39
C ASP A 18 -1.20 14.40 6.73
N THR A 19 -0.36 13.45 7.14
CA THR A 19 -0.27 12.12 6.55
C THR A 19 -0.03 11.04 7.62
N ILE A 20 -0.71 9.90 7.49
CA ILE A 20 -0.46 8.69 8.28
C ILE A 20 -0.02 7.57 7.35
N VAL A 21 1.08 6.91 7.71
CA VAL A 21 1.59 5.73 7.00
C VAL A 21 1.32 4.48 7.83
N PHE A 22 0.36 3.67 7.40
CA PHE A 22 0.12 2.34 7.92
C PHE A 22 1.20 1.39 7.38
N SER A 23 2.17 1.10 8.25
CA SER A 23 3.32 0.25 7.96
C SER A 23 3.70 -0.57 9.21
N GLY A 24 4.65 -1.49 9.05
CA GLY A 24 5.10 -2.37 10.14
C GLY A 24 4.18 -3.58 10.32
N GLY A 25 4.78 -4.75 10.56
CA GLY A 25 4.06 -6.01 10.37
C GLY A 25 3.51 -6.11 8.94
N GLU A 26 2.28 -6.60 8.79
CA GLU A 26 1.54 -6.55 7.53
C GLU A 26 0.19 -5.85 7.76
N PRO A 27 0.01 -4.60 7.29
CA PRO A 27 -1.20 -3.82 7.56
C PRO A 27 -2.49 -4.47 7.10
N LEU A 28 -2.47 -5.22 5.98
CA LEU A 28 -3.65 -5.89 5.44
C LEU A 28 -4.21 -7.00 6.37
N LEU A 29 -3.42 -7.47 7.35
CA LEU A 29 -3.91 -8.38 8.39
C LEU A 29 -4.78 -7.69 9.44
N ASN A 30 -4.67 -6.36 9.59
CA ASN A 30 -5.42 -5.62 10.60
C ASN A 30 -6.89 -5.50 10.17
N LYS A 31 -7.78 -6.23 10.87
CA LYS A 31 -9.24 -6.18 10.64
C LYS A 31 -9.83 -4.77 10.82
N ASN A 32 -9.15 -3.88 11.55
CA ASN A 32 -9.59 -2.51 11.77
C ASN A 32 -9.01 -1.51 10.75
N LEU A 33 -8.28 -1.95 9.71
CA LEU A 33 -7.61 -1.03 8.79
C LEU A 33 -8.62 -0.08 8.12
N GLY A 34 -9.72 -0.60 7.56
CA GLY A 34 -10.73 0.23 6.87
C GLY A 34 -11.29 1.34 7.75
N VAL A 35 -11.70 1.01 8.99
CA VAL A 35 -12.23 2.03 9.93
C VAL A 35 -11.17 3.04 10.37
N MET A 36 -9.89 2.66 10.42
CA MET A 36 -8.80 3.60 10.69
C MET A 36 -8.55 4.54 9.50
N LEU A 37 -8.63 4.03 8.27
CA LEU A 37 -8.51 4.82 7.05
C LEU A 37 -9.63 5.86 6.96
N THR A 38 -10.87 5.42 7.17
CA THR A 38 -12.03 6.32 7.17
C THR A 38 -11.94 7.36 8.27
N TYR A 39 -11.57 6.98 9.50
CA TYR A 39 -11.35 7.95 10.57
C TYR A 39 -10.31 9.01 10.20
N ALA A 40 -9.15 8.63 9.65
CA ALA A 40 -8.13 9.59 9.24
C ALA A 40 -8.65 10.55 8.16
N ARG A 41 -9.37 10.00 7.16
CA ARG A 41 -9.96 10.76 6.06
C ARG A 41 -10.99 11.79 6.53
N ASP A 42 -11.81 11.45 7.53
CA ASP A 42 -12.81 12.36 8.12
C ASP A 42 -12.19 13.59 8.78
N TYR A 43 -10.91 13.52 9.18
CA TYR A 43 -10.14 14.66 9.69
C TYR A 43 -9.25 15.32 8.62
N GLY A 44 -9.42 14.97 7.34
CA GLY A 44 -8.61 15.51 6.25
C GLY A 44 -7.16 14.99 6.21
N ILE A 45 -6.85 13.92 6.94
CA ILE A 45 -5.52 13.35 7.02
C ILE A 45 -5.34 12.36 5.87
N LYS A 46 -4.25 12.50 5.10
CA LYS A 46 -3.90 11.59 4.01
C LYS A 46 -3.44 10.25 4.57
N THR A 47 -3.76 9.18 3.87
CA THR A 47 -3.47 7.82 4.29
C THR A 47 -2.62 7.08 3.27
N ILE A 48 -1.56 6.44 3.75
CA ILE A 48 -0.69 5.60 2.93
C ILE A 48 -0.64 4.23 3.58
N VAL A 49 -0.87 3.18 2.80
CA VAL A 49 -0.69 1.79 3.25
C VAL A 49 0.52 1.20 2.55
N ALA A 50 1.45 0.61 3.31
CA ALA A 50 2.61 -0.11 2.76
C ALA A 50 2.50 -1.60 3.09
N THR A 51 2.39 -2.45 2.05
CA THR A 51 2.11 -3.89 2.19
C THR A 51 3.11 -4.76 1.42
N ASN A 52 3.29 -6.01 1.85
CA ASN A 52 4.02 -7.04 1.12
C ASN A 52 3.17 -7.80 0.08
N ALA A 53 1.92 -7.39 -0.12
CA ALA A 53 0.93 -7.97 -1.03
C ALA A 53 0.53 -9.44 -0.78
N GLN A 54 1.02 -10.11 0.27
CA GLN A 54 0.64 -11.49 0.57
C GLN A 54 -0.87 -11.67 0.83
N PHE A 55 -1.53 -10.64 1.35
CA PHE A 55 -2.96 -10.65 1.67
C PHE A 55 -3.80 -9.74 0.76
N LEU A 56 -3.25 -9.35 -0.39
CA LEU A 56 -3.90 -8.40 -1.28
C LEU A 56 -5.24 -8.94 -1.81
N GLU A 57 -5.25 -10.18 -2.30
CA GLU A 57 -6.44 -10.85 -2.87
C GLU A 57 -7.65 -10.79 -1.92
N GLY A 58 -7.47 -11.22 -0.67
CA GLY A 58 -8.53 -11.22 0.35
C GLY A 58 -8.91 -9.83 0.88
N ARG A 59 -8.32 -8.76 0.33
CA ARG A 59 -8.58 -7.37 0.71
C ARG A 59 -8.97 -6.46 -0.45
N LEU A 60 -9.06 -6.98 -1.68
CA LEU A 60 -9.40 -6.19 -2.86
C LEU A 60 -10.67 -5.38 -2.66
N ASP A 61 -11.78 -6.03 -2.27
CA ASP A 61 -13.06 -5.34 -2.06
C ASP A 61 -12.95 -4.22 -1.02
N SER A 62 -12.26 -4.47 0.10
CA SER A 62 -12.07 -3.45 1.14
C SER A 62 -11.20 -2.28 0.68
N LEU A 63 -10.21 -2.54 -0.19
CA LEU A 63 -9.34 -1.51 -0.76
C LEU A 63 -10.03 -0.72 -1.86
N ILE A 64 -11.10 -1.24 -2.45
CA ILE A 64 -11.96 -0.53 -3.41
C ILE A 64 -13.00 0.32 -2.66
N MET A 65 -13.62 -0.23 -1.61
CA MET A 65 -14.67 0.47 -0.83
C MET A 65 -14.10 1.56 0.07
N ASP A 66 -13.01 1.27 0.79
CA ASP A 66 -12.37 2.19 1.73
C ASP A 66 -10.88 2.39 1.35
N PRO A 67 -10.59 2.98 0.18
CA PRO A 67 -9.22 3.07 -0.32
C PRO A 67 -8.35 4.00 0.55
N PRO A 68 -7.07 3.66 0.80
CA PRO A 68 -6.11 4.67 1.20
C PRO A 68 -5.86 5.66 0.05
N ASP A 69 -5.24 6.80 0.33
CA ASP A 69 -4.83 7.72 -0.73
C ASP A 69 -3.73 7.12 -1.60
N LYS A 70 -2.76 6.42 -0.98
CA LYS A 70 -1.71 5.68 -1.67
C LYS A 70 -1.59 4.25 -1.12
N LEU A 71 -1.38 3.29 -2.03
CA LEU A 71 -1.03 1.92 -1.72
C LEU A 71 0.37 1.63 -2.25
N ILE A 72 1.32 1.46 -1.35
CA ILE A 72 2.70 1.07 -1.66
C ILE A 72 2.79 -0.45 -1.54
N VAL A 73 3.10 -1.12 -2.66
CA VAL A 73 3.25 -2.57 -2.71
C VAL A 73 4.72 -2.92 -2.85
N ALA A 74 5.28 -3.61 -1.86
CA ALA A 74 6.62 -4.17 -1.97
C ALA A 74 6.62 -5.28 -3.02
N TYR A 75 7.49 -5.17 -4.03
CA TYR A 75 7.45 -6.02 -5.19
C TYR A 75 8.87 -6.38 -5.66
N GLU A 76 9.13 -7.67 -5.83
CA GLU A 76 10.42 -8.19 -6.29
C GLU A 76 10.23 -9.28 -7.36
N PRO A 77 10.63 -9.02 -8.62
CA PRO A 77 10.64 -10.02 -9.68
C PRO A 77 11.80 -11.00 -9.57
N PRO A 78 11.72 -12.18 -10.19
CA PRO A 78 10.59 -13.11 -10.11
C PRO A 78 10.55 -13.75 -8.71
N SER A 79 9.37 -13.82 -8.10
CA SER A 79 9.13 -14.51 -6.83
C SER A 79 7.97 -15.50 -6.97
N LYS A 80 7.83 -16.46 -6.03
CA LYS A 80 6.66 -17.37 -6.03
C LYS A 80 5.38 -16.56 -5.77
N GLY A 81 4.33 -16.77 -6.57
CA GLY A 81 3.05 -16.03 -6.47
C GLY A 81 3.00 -14.71 -7.25
N PHE A 82 4.04 -14.42 -8.04
CA PHE A 82 4.18 -13.17 -8.81
C PHE A 82 3.04 -12.90 -9.79
N LYS A 83 2.51 -13.95 -10.44
CA LYS A 83 1.41 -13.81 -11.38
C LYS A 83 0.15 -13.33 -10.67
N ASP A 84 -0.21 -14.00 -9.58
CA ASP A 84 -1.39 -13.67 -8.77
C ASP A 84 -1.27 -12.27 -8.17
N GLN A 85 -0.08 -11.88 -7.70
CA GLN A 85 0.15 -10.50 -7.23
C GLN A 85 -0.06 -9.48 -8.34
N SER A 86 0.49 -9.72 -9.53
CA SER A 86 0.38 -8.80 -10.67
C SER A 86 -1.05 -8.66 -11.15
N ASP A 87 -1.79 -9.76 -11.21
CA ASP A 87 -3.19 -9.79 -11.60
C ASP A 87 -4.06 -9.06 -10.57
N ASN A 88 -3.82 -9.26 -9.27
CA ASN A 88 -4.50 -8.54 -8.19
C ASN A 88 -4.22 -7.03 -8.21
N ILE A 89 -2.97 -6.63 -8.48
CA ILE A 89 -2.60 -5.22 -8.61
C ILE A 89 -3.30 -4.59 -9.81
N ARG A 90 -3.30 -5.27 -10.97
CA ARG A 90 -3.99 -4.82 -12.18
C ARG A 90 -5.49 -4.69 -11.96
N PHE A 91 -6.11 -5.70 -11.36
CA PHE A 91 -7.53 -5.66 -11.01
C PHE A 91 -7.84 -4.47 -10.11
N LEU A 92 -7.06 -4.24 -9.04
CA LEU A 92 -7.28 -3.10 -8.16
C LEU A 92 -7.13 -1.76 -8.90
N LYS A 93 -6.13 -1.65 -9.79
CA LYS A 93 -5.91 -0.44 -10.62
C LYS A 93 -7.11 -0.15 -11.52
N GLU A 94 -7.73 -1.17 -12.08
CA GLU A 94 -8.87 -1.07 -13.01
C GLU A 94 -10.21 -0.88 -12.27
N ALA A 95 -10.40 -1.53 -11.12
CA ALA A 95 -11.66 -1.53 -10.37
C ALA A 95 -11.83 -0.31 -9.45
N ARG A 96 -10.75 0.41 -9.14
CA ARG A 96 -10.82 1.54 -8.21
C ARG A 96 -11.64 2.71 -8.74
N VAL A 97 -12.26 3.44 -7.82
CA VAL A 97 -13.05 4.64 -8.13
C VAL A 97 -12.24 5.89 -7.81
N SER A 98 -12.44 6.97 -8.58
CA SER A 98 -11.79 8.28 -8.37
C SER A 98 -10.26 8.26 -8.38
N GLY A 99 -9.64 7.23 -8.98
CA GLY A 99 -8.20 7.08 -9.05
C GLY A 99 -7.52 6.71 -7.72
N LYS A 100 -8.27 6.31 -6.67
CA LYS A 100 -7.71 5.92 -5.37
C LYS A 100 -7.90 4.43 -5.08
N PRO A 101 -6.87 3.72 -4.59
CA PRO A 101 -5.56 4.26 -4.24
C PRO A 101 -4.71 4.55 -5.47
N GLU A 102 -3.82 5.54 -5.35
CA GLU A 102 -2.64 5.61 -6.21
C GLU A 102 -1.74 4.42 -5.84
N ILE A 103 -1.49 3.54 -6.79
CA ILE A 103 -0.73 2.31 -6.59
C ILE A 103 0.73 2.56 -6.97
N ILE A 104 1.62 2.33 -6.01
CA ILE A 104 3.06 2.53 -6.14
C ILE A 104 3.75 1.18 -5.92
N LEU A 105 4.46 0.66 -6.91
CA LEU A 105 5.36 -0.47 -6.65
C LEU A 105 6.67 0.00 -6.07
N ARG A 106 7.13 -0.68 -5.02
CA ARG A 106 8.40 -0.39 -4.37
C ARG A 106 9.32 -1.59 -4.39
N MET A 107 10.52 -1.41 -4.94
CA MET A 107 11.59 -2.39 -4.83
C MET A 107 12.60 -1.96 -3.77
N VAL A 108 12.89 -2.84 -2.81
CA VAL A 108 14.04 -2.65 -1.92
C VAL A 108 15.29 -3.13 -2.65
N VAL A 109 16.17 -2.20 -2.99
CA VAL A 109 17.37 -2.47 -3.77
C VAL A 109 18.49 -2.94 -2.84
N THR A 110 19.05 -4.09 -3.18
CA THR A 110 20.19 -4.72 -2.52
C THR A 110 21.23 -5.13 -3.57
N LYS A 111 22.45 -5.43 -3.13
CA LYS A 111 23.48 -6.01 -4.02
C LYS A 111 23.02 -7.29 -4.73
N LYS A 112 22.07 -8.03 -4.13
CA LYS A 112 21.56 -9.30 -4.67
C LYS A 112 20.53 -9.12 -5.77
N ASN A 113 19.85 -7.97 -5.86
CA ASN A 113 18.75 -7.79 -6.80
C ASN A 113 18.87 -6.52 -7.67
N VAL A 114 19.94 -5.73 -7.54
CA VAL A 114 20.20 -4.54 -8.36
C VAL A 114 20.11 -4.82 -9.87
N HIS A 115 20.50 -6.02 -10.31
CA HIS A 115 20.41 -6.44 -11.71
C HIS A 115 18.97 -6.65 -12.22
N LYS A 116 17.97 -6.64 -11.33
CA LYS A 116 16.54 -6.82 -11.66
C LYS A 116 15.77 -5.51 -11.76
N ILE A 117 16.42 -4.38 -11.55
CA ILE A 117 15.76 -3.06 -11.53
C ILE A 117 15.04 -2.78 -12.86
N ASP A 118 15.63 -3.13 -14.00
CA ASP A 118 15.03 -2.84 -15.30
C ASP A 118 13.79 -3.72 -15.57
N GLU A 119 13.84 -4.99 -15.17
CA GLU A 119 12.67 -5.89 -15.20
C GLU A 119 11.56 -5.36 -14.27
N PHE A 120 11.92 -4.96 -13.05
CA PHE A 120 10.99 -4.35 -12.10
C PHE A 120 10.30 -3.11 -12.69
N LYS A 121 11.06 -2.17 -13.28
CA LYS A 121 10.51 -0.95 -13.88
C LYS A 121 9.55 -1.26 -15.01
N LYS A 122 9.92 -2.21 -15.89
CA LYS A 122 9.05 -2.64 -17.00
C LYS A 122 7.70 -3.10 -16.46
N ILE A 123 7.71 -3.99 -15.48
CA ILE A 123 6.50 -4.57 -14.91
C ILE A 123 5.70 -3.51 -14.14
N ALA A 124 6.36 -2.66 -13.37
CA ALA A 124 5.70 -1.61 -12.63
C ALA A 124 4.96 -0.61 -13.53
N ASN A 125 5.55 -0.23 -14.66
CA ASN A 125 4.91 0.64 -15.65
C ASN A 125 3.65 -0.02 -16.26
N GLU A 126 3.58 -1.35 -16.30
CA GLU A 126 2.43 -2.08 -16.84
C GLU A 126 1.27 -2.20 -15.84
N ILE A 127 1.57 -2.37 -14.54
CA ILE A 127 0.54 -2.76 -13.54
C ILE A 127 0.22 -1.70 -12.49
N ALA A 128 1.06 -0.69 -12.28
CA ALA A 128 0.87 0.34 -11.26
C ALA A 128 0.83 1.76 -11.85
N ASP A 129 0.65 2.78 -11.01
CA ASP A 129 0.62 4.19 -11.45
C ASP A 129 2.01 4.83 -11.43
N SER A 130 2.83 4.40 -10.47
CA SER A 130 4.23 4.80 -10.36
C SER A 130 5.05 3.72 -9.66
N TRP A 131 6.35 3.94 -9.58
CA TRP A 131 7.26 3.07 -8.86
C TRP A 131 8.35 3.85 -8.17
N ASP A 132 8.93 3.27 -7.12
CA ASP A 132 10.12 3.78 -6.48
C ASP A 132 11.13 2.67 -6.13
N LEU A 133 12.37 3.09 -5.97
CA LEU A 133 13.48 2.27 -5.53
C LEU A 133 13.89 2.74 -4.15
N LYS A 134 13.93 1.83 -3.18
CA LYS A 134 14.37 2.12 -1.82
C LYS A 134 15.68 1.41 -1.54
N SER A 135 16.74 2.14 -1.23
CA SER A 135 17.96 1.55 -0.67
C SER A 135 17.77 1.23 0.82
N LEU A 136 18.41 0.16 1.27
CA LEU A 136 18.74 0.01 2.69
C LEU A 136 19.94 0.94 2.93
N GLY A 137 19.77 1.92 3.81
CA GLY A 137 20.84 2.83 4.22
C GLY A 137 22.01 2.09 4.89
#